data_AF-A0A7W3XT23-F1
#
_entry.id   AF-A0A7W3XT23-F1
#
_cell.length_a   1.000
_cell.length_b   1.000
_cell.length_c   1.000
_cell.angle_alpha   90.00
_cell.angle_beta   90.00
_cell.angle_gamma   90.00
#
_symmetry.space_group_name_H-M   'P 1'
#
loop_
_entity.id
_entity.type
_entity.pdbx_description
1 polymer ?
#
loop_
_entity_poly.entity_id
_entity_poly.type
_entity_poly.pdbx_seq_one_letter_code
_entity_poly.pdbx_strand_id
1 'polypeptide(L)' 'MNNEFYVGWGTLALINAGLAQGKKRSGLNWFLLSLLLGPLATFILVISAKK' A
#
# COMPACT_ATOMS: atom_id res chain seq x y z
N MET A 1 12.50 -24.09 14.35
CA MET A 1 12.77 -23.22 13.19
C MET A 1 11.76 -22.08 13.26
N ASN A 2 12.21 -20.86 13.53
CA ASN A 2 11.31 -19.71 13.67
C ASN A 2 10.96 -19.23 12.26
N ASN A 3 9.70 -19.41 11.87
CA ASN A 3 9.20 -18.96 10.57
C ASN A 3 8.79 -17.49 10.68
N GLU A 4 9.72 -16.58 10.41
CA GLU A 4 9.44 -15.14 10.38
C GLU A 4 8.86 -14.75 9.02
N PHE A 5 7.67 -14.14 9.03
CA PHE A 5 7.02 -13.66 7.82
C PHE A 5 7.48 -12.23 7.51
N TYR A 6 8.19 -12.06 6.40
CA TYR A 6 8.66 -10.76 5.93
C TYR A 6 7.80 -10.26 4.77
N VAL A 7 7.19 -9.08 4.94
CA VAL A 7 6.54 -8.37 3.83
C VAL A 7 7.57 -7.46 3.17
N GLY A 8 7.98 -7.82 1.97
CA GLY A 8 8.86 -7.01 1.14
C GLY A 8 8.19 -5.74 0.63
N TRP A 9 8.99 -4.74 0.26
CA TRP A 9 8.53 -3.43 -0.19
C TRP A 9 7.61 -3.50 -1.42
N GLY A 10 7.93 -4.36 -2.40
CA GLY A 10 7.09 -4.59 -3.58
C GLY A 10 5.74 -5.22 -3.24
N THR A 11 5.74 -6.19 -2.32
CA THR A 11 4.51 -6.81 -1.81
C THR A 11 3.64 -5.79 -1.09
N LEU A 12 4.23 -4.94 -0.23
CA LEU A 12 3.52 -3.85 0.42
C LEU A 12 2.93 -2.86 -0.59
N ALA A 13 3.66 -2.53 -1.65
CA ALA A 13 3.18 -1.65 -2.70
C ALA A 13 1.97 -2.24 -3.46
N LEU A 14 2.01 -3.54 -3.76
CA LEU A 14 0.89 -4.28 -4.37
C LEU A 14 -0.34 -4.30 -3.46
N ILE A 15 -0.15 -4.54 -2.15
CA ILE A 15 -1.24 -4.52 -1.17
C ILE A 15 -1.87 -3.11 -1.10
N ASN A 16 -1.07 -2.06 -1.05
CA ASN A 16 -1.55 -0.68 -1.04
C ASN A 16 -2.31 -0.32 -2.33
N ALA A 17 -1.90 -0.84 -3.48
CA ALA A 17 -2.60 -0.67 -4.75
C ALA A 17 -4.02 -1.27 -4.69
N GLY A 18 -4.15 -2.48 -4.14
CA GLY A 18 -5.46 -3.14 -3.94
C GLY A 18 -6.34 -2.41 -2.92
N LEU A 19 -5.77 -1.98 -1.79
CA LEU A 19 -6.47 -1.16 -0.78
C LEU A 19 -6.99 0.16 -1.38
N ALA A 20 -6.22 0.79 -2.26
CA ALA A 20 -6.63 2.00 -2.95
C ALA A 20 -7.79 1.75 -3.92
N GLN A 21 -7.76 0.66 -4.70
CA GLN A 21 -8.87 0.26 -5.58
C GLN A 21 -10.15 0.01 -4.79
N GLY A 22 -10.07 -0.67 -3.63
CA GLY A 22 -11.20 -0.87 -2.71
C GLY A 22 -11.81 0.45 -2.23
N LYS A 23 -11.02 1.52 -2.15
CA LYS A 23 -11.47 2.89 -1.87
C LYS A 23 -11.86 3.68 -3.13
N LYS A 24 -12.08 3.06 -4.30
CA LYS A 24 -12.33 3.76 -5.58
C LYS A 24 -11.24 4.80 -5.95
N ARG A 25 -9.98 4.53 -5.62
CA ARG A 25 -8.80 5.33 -6.03
C ARG A 25 -8.00 4.57 -7.09
N SER A 26 -7.17 5.27 -7.86
CA SER A 26 -6.29 4.63 -8.84
C SER A 26 -5.27 3.72 -8.15
N GLY A 27 -5.39 2.40 -8.34
CA GLY A 27 -4.45 1.43 -7.78
C GLY A 27 -3.03 1.62 -8.29
N LEU A 28 -2.85 1.93 -9.58
CA LEU A 28 -1.53 2.13 -10.17
C LEU A 28 -0.80 3.35 -9.57
N ASN A 29 -1.51 4.45 -9.33
CA ASN A 29 -0.91 5.62 -8.70
C ASN A 29 -0.45 5.29 -7.27
N TRP A 30 -1.26 4.55 -6.52
CA TRP A 30 -0.92 4.14 -5.16
C TRP A 30 0.15 3.05 -5.10
N PHE A 31 0.25 2.19 -6.11
CA PHE A 31 1.36 1.26 -6.27
C PHE A 31 2.69 2.00 -6.41
N LEU A 32 2.78 2.92 -7.38
CA LEU A 32 4.00 3.70 -7.64
C LEU A 32 4.36 4.58 -6.43
N LEU A 33 3.36 5.20 -5.81
CA LEU A 33 3.55 6.03 -4.62
C LEU A 33 4.04 5.19 -3.43
N SER A 34 3.59 3.93 -3.31
CA SER A 34 4.08 3.00 -2.29
C SER A 34 5.47 2.44 -2.58
N LEU A 35 5.86 2.29 -3.85
CA LEU A 35 7.25 1.93 -4.18
C LEU A 35 8.24 3.01 -3.68
N LEU A 36 7.84 4.28 -3.71
CA LEU A 36 8.67 5.39 -3.23
C LEU A 36 8.58 5.60 -1.71
N LEU A 37 7.37 5.60 -1.14
CA LEU A 37 7.13 5.97 0.26
C LEU A 37 7.03 4.78 1.22
N GLY A 38 6.88 3.56 0.70
CA GLY A 38 6.77 2.35 1.48
C GLY A 38 5.58 2.38 2.46
N PRO A 39 5.77 2.03 3.74
CA PRO A 39 4.72 2.04 4.76
C PRO A 39 4.04 3.40 4.96
N LEU A 40 4.73 4.51 4.66
CA LEU A 40 4.12 5.83 4.75
C LEU A 40 2.96 6.00 3.77
N ALA A 41 3.03 5.39 2.58
CA ALA A 41 1.90 5.37 1.65
C ALA A 41 0.69 4.66 2.26
N THR A 42 0.89 3.58 3.02
CA THR A 42 -0.20 2.89 3.72
C THR A 42 -0.86 3.83 4.73
N PHE A 43 -0.05 4.53 5.54
CA PHE A 43 -0.58 5.47 6.53
C PHE A 43 -1.42 6.56 5.87
N ILE A 44 -0.89 7.23 4.83
CA ILE A 44 -1.61 8.27 4.09
C ILE A 44 -2.88 7.70 3.46
N LEU A 45 -2.83 6.49 2.88
CA LEU A 45 -3.98 5.83 2.26
C LEU A 45 -5.12 5.56 3.25
N VAL A 46 -4.76 5.17 4.48
CA VAL A 46 -5.73 4.84 5.54
C VAL A 46 -6.38 6.10 6.11
N ILE A 47 -5.58 7.11 6.49
CA ILE A 47 -6.12 8.34 7.12
C ILE A 47 -6.82 9.26 6.13
N SER A 48 -6.48 9.16 4.85
CA SER A 48 -7.09 9.96 3.81
C SER A 48 -8.52 9.48 3.58
N ALA A 49 -9.47 10.16 4.24
CA ALA A 49 -10.88 9.98 3.97
C ALA A 49 -11.18 10.33 2.51
N LYS A 50 -11.93 9.47 1.82
CA LYS A 50 -12.54 9.81 0.54
C LYS A 50 -13.94 10.29 0.88
N LYS A 51 -14.25 11.55 0.58
CA LYS A 51 -15.63 12.00 0.47
C LYS A 51 -16.36 11.19 -0.59
#